data_AF-A0A099CZ33-F1
#
_entry.id   AF-A0A099CZ33-F1
#
_cell.length_a   1.000
_cell.length_b   1.000
_cell.length_c   1.000
_cell.angle_alpha   90.00
_cell.angle_beta   90.00
_cell.angle_gamma   90.00
#
_symmetry.space_group_name_H-M   'P 1'
#
loop_
_entity.id
_entity.type
_entity.pdbx_description
1 polymer ?
#
loop_
_entity_poly.entity_id
_entity_poly.type
_entity_poly.pdbx_seq_one_letter_code
_entity_poly.pdbx_strand_id
1 'polypeptide(L)' 'MHPTAQTLAGVDIVITRPAGTARSLARQVRARGGEPHLLPGLSLHAAPEATARAA' A
#
# COMPACT_ATOMS: atom_id res chain seq x y z
N MET A 1 -7.15 13.26 -23.36
CA MET A 1 -7.37 12.39 -22.20
C MET A 1 -6.99 10.97 -22.60
N HIS A 2 -5.96 10.36 -21.98
CA HIS A 2 -5.78 8.91 -22.10
C HIS A 2 -6.86 8.24 -21.24
N PRO A 3 -7.57 7.20 -21.72
CA PRO A 3 -8.60 6.51 -20.94
C PRO A 3 -7.90 5.66 -19.86
N THR A 4 -7.46 6.32 -18.78
CA THR A 4 -6.76 5.67 -17.65
C THR A 4 -7.72 4.94 -16.71
N ALA A 5 -9.04 5.07 -16.93
CA ALA A 5 -10.07 4.58 -16.04
C ALA A 5 -10.05 3.05 -15.85
N GLN A 6 -9.43 2.29 -16.76
CA GLN A 6 -9.49 0.82 -16.75
C GLN A 6 -8.15 0.15 -17.10
N THR A 7 -7.01 0.81 -16.85
CA THR A 7 -5.70 0.23 -17.22
C THR A 7 -5.37 -1.08 -16.52
N LEU A 8 -6.10 -1.44 -15.46
CA LEU A 8 -5.90 -2.67 -14.69
C LEU A 8 -7.13 -3.60 -14.74
N ALA A 9 -8.08 -3.37 -15.65
CA ALA A 9 -9.27 -4.20 -15.76
C ALA A 9 -8.92 -5.68 -15.95
N GLY A 10 -9.44 -6.54 -15.07
CA GLY A 10 -9.20 -7.98 -15.10
C GLY A 10 -7.81 -8.42 -14.61
N VAL A 11 -7.04 -7.52 -13.99
CA VAL A 11 -5.71 -7.83 -13.43
C VAL A 11 -5.78 -7.95 -11.91
N ASP A 12 -5.29 -9.08 -11.40
CA ASP A 12 -5.03 -9.28 -9.97
C ASP A 12 -3.65 -8.74 -9.60
N ILE A 13 -3.56 -7.95 -8.52
CA ILE A 13 -2.29 -7.38 -8.05
C ILE A 13 -2.02 -7.80 -6.61
N VAL A 14 -0.92 -8.52 -6.42
CA VAL A 14 -0.40 -8.84 -5.09
C VAL A 14 0.38 -7.63 -4.54
N ILE A 15 0.00 -7.16 -3.35
CA ILE A 15 0.68 -6.08 -2.64
C ILE A 15 1.32 -6.65 -1.36
N THR A 16 2.65 -6.66 -1.33
CA THR A 16 3.47 -7.21 -0.24
C THR A 16 3.98 -6.15 0.75
N ARG A 17 3.43 -4.92 0.67
CA ARG A 17 3.82 -3.84 1.58
C ARG A 17 3.58 -4.22 3.05
N PRO A 18 4.30 -3.61 4.01
CA PRO A 18 4.07 -3.87 5.42
C PRO A 18 2.61 -3.69 5.83
N ALA A 19 2.17 -4.43 6.84
CA ALA A 19 0.82 -4.36 7.39
C ALA A 19 0.43 -2.89 7.68
N GLY A 20 -0.78 -2.50 7.27
CA GLY A 20 -1.31 -1.14 7.44
C GLY A 20 -0.86 -0.10 6.40
N THR A 21 0.14 -0.38 5.56
CA THR A 21 0.73 0.63 4.64
C THR A 21 0.19 0.59 3.20
N ALA A 22 -0.60 -0.43 2.85
CA ALA A 22 -1.06 -0.66 1.48
C ALA A 22 -2.37 0.06 1.08
N ARG A 23 -3.06 0.72 2.02
CA ARG A 23 -4.45 1.19 1.83
C ARG A 23 -4.61 2.12 0.63
N SER A 24 -3.73 3.11 0.47
CA SER A 24 -3.80 4.06 -0.65
C SER A 24 -3.58 3.37 -2.00
N LEU A 25 -2.62 2.45 -2.07
CA LEU A 25 -2.33 1.69 -3.28
C LEU A 25 -3.48 0.76 -3.65
N ALA A 26 -4.07 0.05 -2.70
CA ALA A 26 -5.22 -0.82 -2.95
C ALA A 26 -6.43 -0.04 -3.50
N ARG A 27 -6.68 1.19 -3.01
CA ARG A 27 -7.72 2.06 -3.58
C ARG A 27 -7.41 2.44 -5.03
N GLN A 28 -6.15 2.76 -5.32
CA GLN A 28 -5.68 3.11 -6.64
C GLN A 28 -5.76 1.96 -7.66
N VAL A 29 -5.56 0.71 -7.21
CA VAL A 29 -5.73 -0.49 -8.04
C VAL A 29 -7.20 -0.67 -8.40
N ARG A 30 -8.10 -0.64 -7.41
CA ARG A 30 -9.56 -0.74 -7.62
C ARG A 30 -10.09 0.36 -8.54
N ALA A 31 -9.65 1.59 -8.34
CA ALA A 31 -10.07 2.73 -9.17
C ALA A 31 -9.68 2.60 -10.66
N ARG A 32 -8.73 1.71 -11.00
CA ARG A 32 -8.29 1.42 -12.37
C ARG A 32 -8.81 0.08 -12.88
N GLY A 33 -9.72 -0.57 -12.15
CA GLY A 33 -10.38 -1.82 -12.53
C GLY A 33 -9.68 -3.12 -12.12
N GLY A 34 -8.58 -3.05 -11.36
CA GLY A 34 -7.89 -4.26 -10.88
C GLY A 34 -8.34 -4.69 -9.49
N GLU A 35 -8.04 -5.95 -9.12
CA GLU A 35 -8.30 -6.47 -7.78
C GLU A 35 -7.01 -6.62 -6.97
N PRO A 36 -6.85 -5.90 -5.84
CA PRO A 36 -5.65 -6.01 -5.02
C PRO A 36 -5.78 -7.09 -3.94
N HIS A 37 -4.79 -7.98 -3.87
CA HIS A 37 -4.60 -8.95 -2.79
C HIS A 37 -3.48 -8.50 -1.86
N LEU A 38 -3.78 -8.34 -0.57
CA LEU A 38 -2.78 -7.97 0.44
C LEU A 38 -2.13 -9.23 1.00
N LEU A 39 -0.81 -9.36 0.85
CA LEU A 39 -0.01 -10.45 1.42
C LEU A 39 1.17 -9.84 2.19
N PRO A 40 0.92 -9.19 3.34
CA PRO A 40 1.98 -8.56 4.11
C PRO A 40 2.90 -9.63 4.72
N GLY A 41 4.20 -9.53 4.41
CA GLY A 41 5.25 -10.33 5.06
C GLY A 41 5.99 -9.60 6.18
N LEU A 42 5.67 -8.32 6.40
CA LEU A 42 6.38 -7.43 7.33
C LEU A 42 5.39 -6.52 8.08
N SER A 43 5.82 -6.01 9.25
CA SER A 43 5.10 -5.01 10.03
C SER A 43 6.04 -3.87 10.44
N LEU A 44 5.50 -2.65 10.49
CA LEU A 44 6.24 -1.50 11.02
C LEU A 44 5.87 -1.30 12.49
N HIS A 45 6.90 -1.07 13.31
CA HIS A 45 6.76 -0.72 14.71
C HIS A 45 7.37 0.67 14.93
N ALA A 46 6.78 1.45 15.83
CA ALA A 46 7.38 2.71 16.23
C ALA A 46 8.79 2.44 16.78
N ALA A 47 9.75 3.26 16.37
CA ALA A 47 11.05 3.26 17.04
C ALA A 47 10.86 3.68 18.51
N PRO A 48 11.68 3.16 19.44
CA PRO A 48 11.71 3.70 20.78
C PRO A 48 11.94 5.21 20.75
N GLU A 49 11.18 5.96 21.53
CA GLU A 49 11.39 7.40 21.65
C GLU A 49 12.77 7.62 22.29
N ALA A 50 13.68 8.23 21.53
CA ALA A 50 14.97 8.60 22.08
C ALA A 50 14.74 9.74 23.08
N THR A 51 15.01 9.49 24.37
CA THR A 51 15.03 10.56 25.36
C THR A 51 16.02 11.62 24.88
N ALA A 52 15.52 12.82 24.55
CA ALA A 52 16.36 13.93 24.16
C ALA A 52 17.41 14.14 25.26
N ARG A 53 18.67 13.89 24.93
CA ARG A 53 19.77 14.06 25.88
C ARG A 53 20.04 15.55 25.97
N ALA A 54 19.65 16.18 27.07
CA ALA A 54 19.99 17.56 27.36
C ALA A 54 21.52 17.69 27.44
N ALA A 55 22.06 18.72 26.78
CA ALA A 55 23.48 19.07 26.76
C ALA A 55 23.94 19.65 28.10
#